data_AF-A0A1G3ZC20-F1
#
_entry.id   AF-A0A1G3ZC20-F1
#
_cell.length_a   1.000
_cell.length_b   1.000
_cell.length_c   1.000
_cell.angle_alpha   90.00
_cell.angle_beta   90.00
_cell.angle_gamma   90.00
#
_symmetry.space_group_name_H-M   'P 1'
#
loop_
_entity.id
_entity.type
_entity.pdbx_description
1 polymer ?
#
loop_
_entity_poly.entity_id
_entity_poly.type
_entity_poly.pdbx_seq_one_letter_code
_entity_poly.pdbx_strand_id
1 'polypeptide(L)'
;MNVQEVIECVAKAFGFEPPEVNERGTVFCFEEGLEVRVYSFKGYIVFSGKIGEQITPDNTALIRQLLQRNCDQTDPFFDILSIDKEEKQVYLSRNIKEIDLKVEMVQDVMQTFLTKLDAWNEALEAMAHG
;
A
#
# COMPACT_ATOMS: atom_id res chain seq x y z
N MET A 1 -14.76 12.31 1.18
CA MET A 1 -14.43 11.81 2.53
C MET A 1 -12.99 12.23 2.84
N ASN A 2 -12.72 12.67 4.06
CA ASN A 2 -11.37 13.06 4.50
C ASN A 2 -10.60 11.85 5.05
N VAL A 3 -9.31 12.01 5.31
CA VAL A 3 -8.43 10.92 5.75
C VAL A 3 -8.76 10.37 7.15
N GLN A 4 -9.24 11.23 8.07
CA GLN A 4 -9.66 10.81 9.41
C GLN A 4 -10.85 9.85 9.32
N GLU A 5 -11.86 10.20 8.51
CA GLU A 5 -13.03 9.34 8.27
C GLU A 5 -12.64 7.98 7.68
N VAL A 6 -11.66 7.96 6.75
CA VAL A 6 -11.14 6.69 6.19
C VAL A 6 -10.46 5.85 7.26
N ILE A 7 -9.61 6.46 8.08
CA ILE A 7 -8.84 5.78 9.13
C ILE A 7 -9.77 5.18 10.18
N GLU A 8 -10.82 5.91 10.57
CA GLU A 8 -11.89 5.39 11.45
C GLU A 8 -12.64 4.21 10.80
N CYS A 9 -12.94 4.30 9.50
CA CYS A 9 -13.58 3.21 8.77
C CYS A 9 -12.70 1.96 8.72
N VAL A 10 -11.40 2.10 8.44
CA VAL A 10 -10.42 1.00 8.47
C VAL A 10 -10.35 0.42 9.88
N ALA A 11 -10.17 1.26 10.91
CA ALA A 11 -10.05 0.80 12.28
C ALA A 11 -11.27 -0.03 12.70
N LYS A 12 -12.47 0.47 12.40
CA LYS A 12 -13.72 -0.23 12.69
C LYS A 12 -13.86 -1.54 11.90
N ALA A 13 -13.53 -1.55 10.60
CA ALA A 13 -13.70 -2.71 9.74
C ALA A 13 -12.79 -3.88 10.13
N PHE A 14 -11.59 -3.59 10.63
CA PHE A 14 -10.57 -4.58 10.95
C PHE A 14 -10.33 -4.75 12.47
N GLY A 15 -11.17 -4.14 13.30
CA GLY A 15 -11.15 -4.33 14.76
C GLY A 15 -10.00 -3.62 15.49
N PHE A 16 -9.43 -2.56 14.92
CA PHE A 16 -8.47 -1.71 15.59
C PHE A 16 -9.15 -0.62 16.44
N GLU A 17 -8.45 -0.15 17.46
CA GLU A 17 -8.82 1.09 18.13
C GLU A 17 -8.54 2.27 17.17
N PRO A 18 -9.48 3.22 16.97
CA PRO A 18 -9.29 4.32 16.03
C PRO A 18 -8.13 5.20 16.48
N PRO A 19 -7.04 5.27 15.71
CA PRO A 19 -5.88 6.08 16.09
C PRO A 19 -6.10 7.55 15.72
N GLU A 20 -5.50 8.46 16.49
CA GLU A 20 -5.40 9.86 16.07
C GLU A 20 -4.49 9.97 14.84
N VAL A 21 -4.98 10.70 13.83
CA VAL A 21 -4.23 10.95 12.60
C VAL A 21 -3.20 12.03 12.85
N ASN A 22 -1.93 11.71 12.62
CA ASN A 22 -0.85 12.69 12.63
C ASN A 22 -0.55 13.21 11.21
N GLU A 23 0.36 14.16 11.08
CA GLU A 23 0.74 14.78 9.79
C GLU A 23 1.30 13.78 8.76
N ARG A 24 1.71 12.59 9.18
CA ARG A 24 2.22 11.51 8.32
C ARG A 24 1.17 10.43 8.03
N GLY A 25 -0.05 10.59 8.52
CA GLY A 25 -1.10 9.58 8.47
C GLY A 25 -0.97 8.53 9.57
N THR A 26 -1.65 7.40 9.36
CA THR A 26 -1.73 6.29 10.31
C THR A 26 -1.19 5.02 9.69
N VAL A 27 -0.38 4.29 10.45
CA VAL A 27 0.06 2.93 10.08
C VAL A 27 -0.84 1.91 10.77
N PHE A 28 -1.37 0.99 9.98
CA PHE A 28 -2.08 -0.20 10.44
C PHE A 28 -1.17 -1.41 10.22
N CYS A 29 -1.07 -2.27 11.23
CA CYS A 29 -0.35 -3.54 11.15
C CYS A 29 -1.39 -4.65 11.09
N PHE A 30 -1.45 -5.35 9.95
CA PHE A 30 -2.36 -6.45 9.72
C PHE A 30 -1.66 -7.79 10.01
N GLU A 31 -2.41 -8.88 9.82
CA GLU A 31 -1.87 -10.24 9.91
C GLU A 31 -0.67 -10.43 8.97
N GLU A 32 0.18 -11.41 9.27
CA GLU A 32 1.38 -11.76 8.48
C GLU A 32 2.44 -10.64 8.37
N GLY A 33 2.31 -9.59 9.19
CA GLY A 33 3.28 -8.49 9.26
C GLY A 33 3.07 -7.42 8.18
N LEU A 34 1.93 -7.42 7.50
CA LEU A 34 1.61 -6.43 6.48
C LEU A 34 1.35 -5.06 7.13
N GLU A 35 2.24 -4.10 6.85
CA GLU A 35 2.09 -2.71 7.30
C GLU A 35 1.51 -1.84 6.18
N VAL A 36 0.39 -1.16 6.46
CA VAL A 36 -0.21 -0.18 5.53
C VAL A 36 -0.34 1.17 6.19
N ARG A 37 0.24 2.18 5.57
CA ARG A 37 0.06 3.59 5.90
C ARG A 37 -1.11 4.18 5.11
N VAL A 38 -2.04 4.83 5.81
CA VAL A 38 -3.14 5.59 5.22
C VAL A 38 -2.92 7.07 5.49
N TYR A 39 -2.88 7.89 4.43
CA TYR A 39 -2.63 9.33 4.54
C TYR A 39 -3.32 10.11 3.40
N SER A 40 -3.45 11.44 3.55
CA SER A 40 -3.90 12.32 2.46
C SER A 40 -2.71 12.98 1.78
N PHE A 41 -2.75 13.06 0.45
CA PHE A 41 -1.78 13.79 -0.35
C PHE A 41 -2.45 14.43 -1.57
N LYS A 42 -2.42 15.77 -1.65
CA LYS A 42 -2.91 16.55 -2.79
C LYS A 42 -4.35 16.19 -3.23
N GLY A 43 -5.26 15.95 -2.28
CA GLY A 43 -6.67 15.60 -2.55
C GLY A 43 -6.90 14.11 -2.86
N TYR A 44 -5.92 13.26 -2.60
CA TYR A 44 -6.02 11.81 -2.68
C TYR A 44 -5.86 11.20 -1.29
N ILE A 45 -6.63 10.15 -1.02
CA ILE A 45 -6.37 9.17 0.03
C ILE A 45 -5.41 8.14 -0.55
N VAL A 46 -4.29 7.94 0.15
CA VAL A 46 -3.23 7.01 -0.25
C VAL A 46 -3.17 5.87 0.75
N PHE A 47 -3.24 4.64 0.25
CA PHE A 47 -2.94 3.41 0.98
C PHE A 47 -1.56 2.96 0.51
N SER A 48 -0.58 2.88 1.40
CA SER A 48 0.81 2.57 1.04
C SER A 48 1.39 1.49 1.92
N GLY A 49 1.89 0.41 1.33
CA GLY A 49 2.47 -0.72 2.04
C GLY A 49 3.85 -1.07 1.48
N LYS A 50 4.76 -1.50 2.36
CA LYS A 50 6.09 -1.97 1.96
C LYS A 50 5.98 -3.31 1.26
N ILE A 51 6.80 -3.53 0.23
CA ILE A 51 6.91 -4.83 -0.42
C ILE A 51 8.37 -5.28 -0.42
N GLY A 52 8.59 -6.53 -0.01
CA GLY A 52 9.88 -7.19 0.01
C GLY A 52 10.88 -6.54 0.94
N GLU A 53 12.10 -7.07 0.88
CA GLU A 53 13.22 -6.55 1.66
C GLU A 53 13.72 -5.19 1.15
N GLN A 54 14.57 -4.55 1.95
CA GLN A 54 15.28 -3.36 1.54
C GLN A 54 16.09 -3.59 0.25
N ILE A 55 16.16 -2.55 -0.55
CA ILE A 55 16.90 -2.51 -1.79
C ILE A 55 18.40 -2.54 -1.49
N THR A 56 19.04 -3.61 -1.92
CA THR A 56 20.48 -3.85 -1.87
C THR A 56 21.05 -3.90 -3.29
N PRO A 57 22.38 -3.77 -3.46
CA PRO A 57 23.01 -4.00 -4.76
C PRO A 57 22.68 -5.38 -5.35
N ASP A 58 22.50 -6.39 -4.49
CA ASP A 58 22.29 -7.78 -4.89
C ASP A 58 20.88 -8.05 -5.42
N ASN A 59 19.86 -7.31 -4.97
CA ASN A 59 18.46 -7.48 -5.41
C ASN A 59 17.96 -6.38 -6.38
N THR A 60 18.82 -5.42 -6.76
CA THR A 60 18.44 -4.29 -7.64
C THR A 60 17.91 -4.76 -9.00
N ALA A 61 18.47 -5.84 -9.56
CA ALA A 61 18.04 -6.40 -10.84
C ALA A 61 16.61 -6.96 -10.76
N LEU A 62 16.30 -7.66 -9.67
CA LEU A 62 14.98 -8.23 -9.40
C LEU A 62 13.92 -7.11 -9.26
N ILE A 63 14.23 -6.09 -8.45
CA ILE A 63 13.34 -4.93 -8.25
C ILE A 63 13.05 -4.20 -9.57
N ARG A 64 14.07 -4.04 -10.42
CA ARG A 64 13.88 -3.41 -11.74
C ARG A 64 12.90 -4.19 -12.61
N GLN A 65 13.00 -5.53 -12.64
CA GLN A 65 12.08 -6.37 -13.41
C GLN A 65 10.63 -6.22 -12.92
N LEU A 66 10.43 -6.04 -11.62
CA LEU A 66 9.11 -5.85 -11.04
C LEU A 66 8.48 -4.50 -11.35
N LEU A 67 9.27 -3.43 -11.26
CA LEU A 67 8.81 -2.11 -11.70
C LEU A 67 8.43 -2.12 -13.18
N GLN A 68 9.16 -2.88 -14.00
CA GLN A 68 8.83 -3.02 -15.42
C GLN A 68 7.51 -3.76 -15.64
N ARG A 69 7.22 -4.82 -14.86
CA ARG A 69 5.92 -5.50 -14.89
C ARG A 69 4.75 -4.62 -14.45
N ASN A 70 4.98 -3.67 -13.54
CA ASN A 70 3.94 -2.71 -13.15
C ASN A 70 3.56 -1.82 -14.35
N CYS A 71 4.51 -1.40 -15.20
CA CYS A 71 4.22 -0.59 -16.38
C CYS A 71 3.28 -1.26 -17.40
N ASP A 72 3.16 -2.59 -17.38
CA ASP A 72 2.35 -3.35 -18.34
C ASP A 72 0.88 -3.54 -17.88
N GLN A 73 0.52 -3.07 -16.67
CA GLN A 73 -0.84 -3.21 -16.13
C GLN A 73 -1.78 -2.10 -16.63
N THR A 74 -3.08 -2.39 -16.76
CA THR A 74 -4.11 -1.45 -17.28
C THR A 74 -5.30 -1.27 -16.34
N ASP A 75 -5.17 -1.60 -15.05
CA ASP A 75 -6.27 -1.55 -14.07
C ASP A 75 -6.65 -0.09 -13.74
N PRO A 76 -7.94 0.30 -13.80
CA PRO A 76 -8.41 1.64 -13.45
C PRO A 76 -8.21 2.04 -11.98
N PHE A 77 -8.00 1.11 -11.05
CA PHE A 77 -7.67 1.39 -9.63
C PHE A 77 -6.16 1.32 -9.35
N PHE A 78 -5.36 1.61 -10.38
CA PHE A 78 -3.94 1.30 -10.51
C PHE A 78 -3.13 1.43 -9.22
N ASP A 79 -2.63 0.29 -8.75
CA ASP A 79 -1.63 0.25 -7.69
C ASP A 79 -0.27 0.60 -8.29
N ILE A 80 0.40 1.58 -7.71
CA ILE A 80 1.67 2.11 -8.18
C ILE A 80 2.78 1.47 -7.35
N LEU A 81 3.74 0.83 -8.02
CA LEU A 81 5.01 0.52 -7.39
C LEU A 81 5.93 1.74 -7.41
N SER A 82 6.48 2.08 -6.25
CA SER A 82 7.45 3.16 -6.11
C SER A 82 8.67 2.70 -5.31
N ILE A 83 9.79 3.40 -5.49
CA ILE A 83 10.99 3.23 -4.68
C ILE A 83 11.17 4.47 -3.83
N ASP A 84 11.22 4.28 -2.52
CA ASP A 84 11.80 5.27 -1.61
C ASP A 84 13.33 5.11 -1.63
N LYS A 85 14.02 6.15 -2.11
CA LYS A 85 15.49 6.14 -2.23
C LYS A 85 16.19 6.33 -0.89
N GLU A 86 15.54 6.98 0.06
CA GLU A 86 16.11 7.27 1.38
C GLU A 86 15.99 6.02 2.26
N GLU A 87 14.81 5.42 2.29
CA GLU A 87 14.56 4.18 3.03
C GLU A 87 15.11 2.94 2.33
N LYS A 88 15.48 3.07 1.04
CA LYS A 88 15.83 1.94 0.16
C LYS A 88 14.76 0.86 0.24
N GLN A 89 13.49 1.23 0.01
CA GLN A 89 12.35 0.34 0.16
C GLN A 89 11.41 0.46 -1.04
N VAL A 90 10.85 -0.66 -1.46
CA VAL A 90 9.79 -0.69 -2.47
C VAL A 90 8.43 -0.59 -1.78
N TYR A 91 7.55 0.22 -2.35
CA TYR A 91 6.20 0.45 -1.85
C TYR A 91 5.16 0.14 -2.93
N LEU A 92 4.06 -0.52 -2.53
CA LEU A 92 2.80 -0.50 -3.26
C LEU A 92 1.98 0.68 -2.77
N SER A 93 1.42 1.48 -3.66
CA SER A 93 0.53 2.58 -3.28
C SER A 93 -0.73 2.61 -4.11
N ARG A 94 -1.89 2.74 -3.46
CA ARG A 94 -3.18 2.98 -4.11
C ARG A 94 -3.64 4.40 -3.80
N ASN A 95 -3.91 5.18 -4.86
CA ASN A 95 -4.34 6.57 -4.74
C ASN A 95 -5.80 6.69 -5.17
N ILE A 96 -6.68 7.14 -4.29
CA ILE A 96 -8.10 7.37 -4.59
C ILE A 96 -8.43 8.82 -4.28
N LYS A 97 -9.09 9.53 -5.21
CA LYS A 97 -9.49 10.92 -4.93
C LYS A 97 -10.46 10.94 -3.75
N GLU A 98 -10.29 11.92 -2.86
CA GLU A 98 -11.15 12.10 -1.68
C GLU A 98 -12.64 12.22 -2.02
N ILE A 99 -12.95 12.77 -3.20
CA ILE A 99 -14.33 12.92 -3.71
C ILE A 99 -14.96 11.62 -4.20
N ASP A 100 -14.13 10.64 -4.58
CA ASP A 100 -14.58 9.38 -5.18
C ASP A 100 -14.71 8.26 -4.14
N LEU A 101 -14.03 8.40 -3.00
CA LEU A 101 -14.06 7.41 -1.92
C LEU A 101 -15.26 7.62 -0.99
N LYS A 102 -16.04 6.56 -0.80
CA LYS A 102 -17.20 6.51 0.10
C LYS A 102 -16.97 5.51 1.22
N VAL A 103 -17.68 5.70 2.34
CA VAL A 103 -17.56 4.87 3.56
C VAL A 103 -17.73 3.38 3.24
N GLU A 104 -18.76 3.04 2.45
CA GLU A 104 -19.07 1.67 2.06
C GLU A 104 -17.99 0.99 1.20
N MET A 105 -17.08 1.78 0.60
CA MET A 105 -16.01 1.27 -0.25
C MET A 105 -14.71 1.02 0.52
N VAL A 106 -14.52 1.63 1.69
CA VAL A 106 -13.22 1.63 2.39
C VAL A 106 -12.75 0.22 2.72
N GLN A 107 -13.65 -0.62 3.23
CA GLN A 107 -13.30 -1.99 3.60
C GLN A 107 -12.88 -2.82 2.38
N ASP A 108 -13.64 -2.74 1.28
CA ASP A 108 -13.34 -3.48 0.04
C ASP A 108 -12.03 -2.99 -0.61
N VAL A 109 -11.83 -1.67 -0.62
CA VAL A 109 -10.58 -1.04 -1.10
C VAL A 109 -9.39 -1.55 -0.29
N MET A 110 -9.49 -1.55 1.04
CA MET A 110 -8.40 -2.00 1.91
C MET A 110 -8.15 -3.49 1.74
N GLN A 111 -9.20 -4.33 1.73
CA GLN A 111 -9.05 -5.77 1.56
C GLN A 111 -8.40 -6.12 0.22
N THR A 112 -8.85 -5.50 -0.87
CA THR A 112 -8.25 -5.69 -2.20
C THR A 112 -6.81 -5.18 -2.25
N PHE A 113 -6.49 -4.11 -1.51
CA PHE A 113 -5.12 -3.61 -1.40
C PHE A 113 -4.22 -4.60 -0.65
N LEU A 114 -4.67 -5.13 0.50
CA LEU A 114 -3.94 -6.13 1.28
C LEU A 114 -3.68 -7.40 0.48
N THR A 115 -4.68 -7.95 -0.21
CA THR A 115 -4.50 -9.14 -1.06
C THR A 115 -3.47 -8.91 -2.16
N LYS A 116 -3.45 -7.73 -2.77
CA LYS A 116 -2.43 -7.41 -3.78
C LYS A 116 -1.05 -7.20 -3.15
N LEU A 117 -0.99 -6.54 -1.99
CA LEU A 117 0.25 -6.30 -1.27
C LEU A 117 0.93 -7.63 -0.91
N ASP A 118 0.15 -8.58 -0.39
CA ASP A 118 0.58 -9.92 -0.06
C ASP A 118 1.08 -10.69 -1.30
N ALA A 119 0.28 -10.72 -2.38
CA ALA A 119 0.68 -11.36 -3.63
C ALA A 119 1.99 -10.78 -4.22
N TRP A 120 2.25 -9.49 -4.02
CA TRP A 120 3.53 -8.88 -4.42
C TRP A 120 4.70 -9.33 -3.54
N ASN A 121 4.49 -9.50 -2.23
CA ASN A 121 5.49 -10.05 -1.31
C ASN A 121 5.83 -11.49 -1.68
N GLU A 122 4.83 -12.36 -1.86
CA GLU A 122 5.02 -13.75 -2.26
C GLU A 122 5.78 -13.86 -3.60
N ALA A 123 5.43 -13.02 -4.58
CA ALA A 123 6.10 -13.02 -5.87
C ALA A 123 7.60 -12.67 -5.73
N LEU A 124 7.92 -11.69 -4.88
CA LEU A 124 9.30 -11.29 -4.60
C LEU A 124 10.11 -12.40 -3.94
N GLU A 125 9.54 -13.07 -2.94
CA GLU A 125 10.18 -14.21 -2.28
C GLU A 125 10.43 -15.36 -3.26
N ALA A 126 9.44 -15.68 -4.10
CA ALA A 126 9.57 -16.75 -5.10
C ALA A 126 10.69 -16.48 -6.11
N MET A 127 10.89 -15.22 -6.52
CA MET A 127 11.97 -14.84 -7.44
C MET A 127 13.34 -14.70 -6.77
N ALA A 128 13.41 -14.57 -5.45
CA ALA A 128 14.67 -14.58 -4.70
C ALA A 128 15.23 -16.00 -4.50
N HIS A 129 14.37 -17.03 -4.58
CA HIS A 129 14.72 -18.44 -4.38
C HIS A 129 14.73 -19.30 -5.65
N GLY A 130 14.43 -18.71 -6.82
CA GLY A 130 14.46 -19.37 -8.13
C GLY A 130 15.66 -18.97 -8.98
#